data_AF-A0AAD5BWY7-F1
#
_entry.id   AF-A0AAD5BWY7-F1
#
_cell.length_a   1.000
_cell.length_b   1.000
_cell.length_c   1.000
_cell.angle_alpha   90.00
_cell.angle_beta   90.00
_cell.angle_gamma   90.00
#
_symmetry.space_group_name_H-M   'P 1'
#
loop_
_entity.id
_entity.type
_entity.pdbx_description
1 polymer ?
#
loop_
_entity_poly.entity_id
_entity_poly.type
_entity_poly.pdbx_seq_one_letter_code
_entity_poly.pdbx_strand_id
1 'polypeptide(L)'
;MSKSGNYSLRHKHLFIVTPPRSPLSTRELDNNIIDLDQASPLAANSYQQLYHNSQTLNRSNTSSSQKYKLNTMQPSTCSNTKTSTHNKINQFSHVKTVSFPITRTKSLHDNNTQTYPRVTRNSTLKVSNAREEPAYLGPYLLKQTREMLSLGENPKKALEVGIRAMKAFESSRVQKPNLEYVMCLHIVAALYCSLGQYAEAIPLLERSIEIPNMGAGLKNSLAKFAGCMQLGDTYAMLGYIENSILYYKAGLGIQRQVLGETDPRYGETCRYVAEAHVRALEFDEAKKLCQMALDIHKVNGSTASVEEAADRRLMGLVCDAKGEYEAALEHYVLASIIMSAASQDSDVAAIDVCIGDAYLSLARYDEAVYTYQKALNVFKATRGDNHPSVASVFVRLAELHYKMGKFRESKSYCINALLIYENPMQGSPNDDIGNGFIEVAGIYESMNEFGAAITLLKKALKILGQDEGQLSTLAGVEAQMGVLYYMMGSYAESYDYLKAAVSKLRVIAEKKSALFGIVLNQLGLACVQMDLFDEAADVFEEAKGVLEVEYGSHHPNTVAVNSNLAGTYDAMGRWEDASEILEYVVRMRKEKLGTASSEVDDERTRLRQLLKDAGRDLSNKDMSLKFLLHD
;
A
#
# COMPACT_ATOMS: atom_id res chain seq x y z
N MET A 1 -9.46 -25.67 30.43
CA MET A 1 -10.40 -24.69 29.82
C MET A 1 -9.80 -23.31 29.94
N SER A 2 -9.24 -22.79 28.86
CA SER A 2 -8.84 -21.39 28.69
C SER A 2 -8.84 -21.15 27.18
N LYS A 3 -9.44 -20.05 26.72
CA LYS A 3 -9.58 -19.74 25.28
C LYS A 3 -8.68 -18.55 24.93
N SER A 4 -7.49 -18.83 24.43
CA SER A 4 -6.65 -17.84 23.73
C SER A 4 -7.05 -17.82 22.26
N GLY A 5 -7.94 -16.89 21.89
CA GLY A 5 -8.29 -16.66 20.49
C GLY A 5 -7.25 -15.75 19.84
N ASN A 6 -6.31 -16.34 19.10
CA ASN A 6 -5.36 -15.56 18.30
C ASN A 6 -6.07 -15.13 17.00
N TYR A 7 -6.61 -13.91 17.00
CA TYR A 7 -7.13 -13.26 15.81
C TYR A 7 -5.95 -12.79 14.95
N SER A 8 -5.81 -13.38 13.76
CA SER A 8 -4.79 -13.02 12.75
C SER A 8 -5.52 -12.32 11.61
N LEU A 9 -5.05 -11.13 11.23
CA LEU A 9 -5.79 -10.19 10.36
C LEU A 9 -5.03 -9.91 9.07
N ARG A 10 -5.70 -10.10 7.92
CA ARG A 10 -5.05 -10.31 6.64
C ARG A 10 -5.45 -9.30 5.56
N HIS A 11 -4.63 -8.25 5.45
CA HIS A 11 -4.79 -7.11 4.57
C HIS A 11 -3.93 -7.06 3.27
N LYS A 12 -3.38 -8.19 2.78
CA LYS A 12 -2.65 -8.28 1.49
C LYS A 12 -3.58 -8.20 0.25
N HIS A 13 -4.80 -7.69 0.38
CA HIS A 13 -5.61 -7.19 -0.75
C HIS A 13 -6.04 -5.72 -0.60
N LEU A 14 -5.48 -5.01 0.40
CA LEU A 14 -5.84 -3.64 0.73
C LEU A 14 -5.49 -2.61 -0.36
N PHE A 15 -4.66 -3.01 -1.33
CA PHE A 15 -4.17 -2.16 -2.41
C PHE A 15 -4.33 -2.72 -3.84
N ILE A 16 -5.07 -3.81 -4.14
CA ILE A 16 -5.53 -4.04 -5.55
C ILE A 16 -6.65 -3.04 -5.89
N VAL A 17 -6.28 -1.78 -5.77
CA VAL A 17 -7.00 -0.54 -5.97
C VAL A 17 -6.25 0.12 -7.11
N THR A 18 -6.64 -0.24 -8.34
CA THR A 18 -6.37 0.60 -9.50
C THR A 18 -6.73 2.04 -9.13
N PRO A 19 -5.87 3.04 -9.35
CA PRO A 19 -6.25 4.43 -9.09
C PRO A 19 -7.59 4.71 -9.80
N PRO A 20 -8.61 5.24 -9.10
CA PRO A 20 -9.93 5.35 -9.70
C PRO A 20 -9.92 6.24 -10.95
N ARG A 21 -10.94 6.08 -11.79
CA ARG A 21 -10.84 6.49 -13.19
C ARG A 21 -10.99 7.99 -13.36
N SER A 22 -9.88 8.67 -13.68
CA SER A 22 -10.00 10.02 -14.26
C SER A 22 -10.86 9.93 -15.55
N PRO A 23 -11.68 10.95 -15.86
CA PRO A 23 -12.60 10.91 -17.00
C PRO A 23 -11.93 10.99 -18.39
N LEU A 24 -10.60 10.80 -18.46
CA LEU A 24 -9.78 10.75 -19.67
C LEU A 24 -8.68 9.68 -19.54
N SER A 25 -9.06 8.41 -19.39
CA SER A 25 -8.10 7.30 -19.31
C SER A 25 -7.67 6.78 -20.69
N THR A 26 -6.35 6.71 -20.90
CA THR A 26 -5.69 5.75 -21.79
C THR A 26 -4.51 5.15 -21.06
N ARG A 27 -4.57 3.83 -20.76
CA ARG A 27 -3.52 3.00 -20.13
C ARG A 27 -3.11 3.38 -18.70
N GLU A 28 -3.87 2.82 -17.76
CA GLU A 28 -3.41 1.76 -16.84
C GLU A 28 -1.99 1.84 -16.26
N LEU A 29 -1.93 1.98 -14.92
CA LEU A 29 -0.84 1.58 -14.03
C LEU A 29 -1.44 0.94 -12.75
N ASP A 30 -1.05 -0.31 -12.51
CA ASP A 30 -0.46 -0.86 -11.27
C ASP A 30 -1.17 -0.97 -9.87
N ASN A 31 -1.10 -2.20 -9.33
CA ASN A 31 -0.56 -2.71 -8.03
C ASN A 31 -1.26 -2.51 -6.64
N ASN A 32 -1.80 -3.63 -6.08
CA ASN A 32 -1.30 -4.52 -4.98
C ASN A 32 -0.72 -3.98 -3.59
N ILE A 33 -0.79 -4.72 -2.41
CA ILE A 33 -0.22 -4.52 -0.97
C ILE A 33 -1.24 -4.81 0.25
N ILE A 34 -0.97 -4.98 1.61
CA ILE A 34 -0.26 -6.03 2.48
C ILE A 34 -0.90 -6.40 3.91
N ASP A 35 -0.71 -7.64 4.46
CA ASP A 35 -1.15 -8.30 5.79
C ASP A 35 -0.11 -8.13 6.95
N LEU A 36 -0.27 -8.76 8.18
CA LEU A 36 0.48 -10.01 8.64
C LEU A 36 0.24 -10.54 10.12
N ASP A 37 1.27 -11.12 10.81
CA ASP A 37 1.14 -12.23 11.81
C ASP A 37 2.09 -12.26 13.08
N GLN A 38 2.55 -13.43 13.61
CA GLN A 38 3.12 -13.64 15.00
C GLN A 38 4.44 -14.49 15.08
N ALA A 39 5.18 -14.72 16.21
CA ALA A 39 5.11 -14.53 17.70
C ALA A 39 6.56 -14.42 18.31
N SER A 40 7.07 -14.75 19.54
CA SER A 40 6.69 -15.33 20.88
C SER A 40 7.72 -14.86 21.99
N PRO A 41 7.47 -14.82 23.34
CA PRO A 41 6.34 -14.30 24.15
C PRO A 41 6.49 -12.84 24.68
N LEU A 42 7.69 -12.35 25.03
CA LEU A 42 7.91 -10.96 25.52
C LEU A 42 8.70 -10.13 24.51
N ALA A 43 9.76 -10.72 23.94
CA ALA A 43 10.24 -10.32 22.63
C ALA A 43 9.18 -10.54 21.52
N ALA A 44 8.18 -11.41 21.74
CA ALA A 44 7.00 -11.56 20.83
C ALA A 44 6.42 -10.23 20.48
N ASN A 45 6.25 -9.40 21.51
CA ASN A 45 5.54 -8.17 21.43
C ASN A 45 6.27 -7.35 20.38
N SER A 46 7.60 -7.18 20.46
CA SER A 46 8.43 -6.54 19.44
C SER A 46 8.25 -7.08 18.00
N TYR A 47 8.22 -8.40 17.79
CA TYR A 47 8.07 -8.99 16.44
C TYR A 47 6.64 -8.79 15.89
N GLN A 48 5.62 -9.13 16.68
CA GLN A 48 4.22 -8.86 16.35
C GLN A 48 3.94 -7.36 16.21
N GLN A 49 4.63 -6.52 16.97
CA GLN A 49 4.42 -5.07 16.98
C GLN A 49 5.05 -4.40 15.77
N LEU A 50 6.16 -4.89 15.21
CA LEU A 50 6.59 -4.41 13.89
C LEU A 50 5.51 -4.61 12.81
N TYR A 51 4.75 -5.72 12.86
CA TYR A 51 3.70 -6.02 11.89
C TYR A 51 2.29 -5.52 12.26
N HIS A 52 1.98 -5.33 13.55
CA HIS A 52 0.70 -4.78 14.03
C HIS A 52 0.74 -3.25 14.23
N ASN A 53 1.92 -2.61 14.33
CA ASN A 53 1.99 -1.17 14.55
C ASN A 53 1.90 -0.35 13.25
N SER A 54 1.92 -1.03 12.10
CA SER A 54 1.35 -0.58 10.84
C SER A 54 -0.17 -0.83 10.76
N GLN A 55 -0.86 -1.20 11.86
CA GLN A 55 -2.27 -1.61 11.86
C GLN A 55 -3.09 -1.19 13.12
N THR A 56 -2.51 -0.48 14.10
CA THR A 56 -3.12 -0.30 15.45
C THR A 56 -3.47 1.14 15.83
N LEU A 57 -4.04 1.93 14.93
CA LEU A 57 -4.81 3.10 15.36
C LEU A 57 -6.19 2.68 15.88
N ASN A 58 -6.55 3.22 17.05
CA ASN A 58 -7.91 3.26 17.63
C ASN A 58 -8.67 1.93 17.81
N ARG A 59 -8.52 1.30 18.98
CA ARG A 59 -9.67 0.68 19.68
C ARG A 59 -9.50 0.55 21.19
N SER A 60 -9.95 1.58 21.92
CA SER A 60 -10.41 1.39 23.30
C SER A 60 -11.62 2.29 23.59
N ASN A 61 -12.82 1.69 23.68
CA ASN A 61 -13.83 2.01 24.70
C ASN A 61 -15.09 1.14 24.61
N THR A 62 -15.80 1.09 25.74
CA THR A 62 -17.11 0.46 25.97
C THR A 62 -17.23 -1.05 25.76
N SER A 63 -17.70 -1.72 26.81
CA SER A 63 -18.15 -3.11 26.82
C SER A 63 -19.68 -3.17 26.99
N SER A 64 -20.28 -4.29 26.61
CA SER A 64 -21.22 -5.10 27.43
C SER A 64 -22.42 -5.68 26.65
N SER A 65 -22.71 -6.95 26.93
CA SER A 65 -24.00 -7.64 26.67
C SER A 65 -24.39 -7.84 25.18
N GLN A 66 -25.20 -8.84 24.80
CA GLN A 66 -25.88 -9.88 25.56
C GLN A 66 -26.00 -11.18 24.72
N LYS A 67 -26.25 -12.32 25.35
CA LYS A 67 -26.36 -13.63 24.65
C LYS A 67 -27.77 -13.85 24.10
N TYR A 68 -27.88 -14.32 22.86
CA TYR A 68 -29.02 -15.12 22.40
C TYR A 68 -28.57 -16.44 21.76
N LYS A 69 -29.48 -17.41 21.75
CA LYS A 69 -29.34 -18.78 21.19
C LYS A 69 -30.55 -19.07 20.29
N LEU A 70 -30.52 -20.22 19.61
CA LEU A 70 -31.53 -20.80 18.71
C LEU A 70 -31.51 -20.15 17.30
N ASN A 71 -31.75 -20.89 16.20
CA ASN A 71 -31.80 -22.36 16.07
C ASN A 71 -31.41 -22.85 14.67
N THR A 72 -31.07 -24.13 14.57
CA THR A 72 -30.87 -24.87 13.32
C THR A 72 -32.19 -25.11 12.57
N MET A 73 -32.19 -24.93 11.24
CA MET A 73 -32.93 -25.82 10.33
C MET A 73 -32.28 -25.93 8.93
N GLN A 74 -32.27 -27.16 8.43
CA GLN A 74 -32.00 -27.62 7.06
C GLN A 74 -32.94 -28.82 6.83
N PRO A 75 -33.12 -29.33 5.59
CA PRO A 75 -33.19 -28.64 4.31
C PRO A 75 -34.47 -29.08 3.54
N SER A 76 -34.67 -28.63 2.30
CA SER A 76 -35.63 -29.26 1.38
C SER A 76 -35.07 -29.39 -0.03
N THR A 77 -35.09 -30.61 -0.56
CA THR A 77 -34.55 -31.01 -1.86
C THR A 77 -35.52 -30.72 -3.01
N CYS A 78 -34.98 -30.59 -4.22
CA CYS A 78 -35.60 -31.17 -5.42
C CYS A 78 -34.50 -31.52 -6.45
N SER A 79 -34.78 -32.37 -7.44
CA SER A 79 -33.74 -33.05 -8.23
C SER A 79 -34.13 -33.31 -9.70
N ASN A 80 -33.09 -33.44 -10.54
CA ASN A 80 -33.15 -33.87 -11.95
C ASN A 80 -33.86 -32.86 -12.90
N THR A 81 -33.72 -32.93 -14.23
CA THR A 81 -33.21 -33.98 -15.14
C THR A 81 -32.20 -33.47 -16.18
N LYS A 82 -31.48 -34.41 -16.82
CA LYS A 82 -30.70 -34.18 -18.04
C LYS A 82 -31.60 -34.28 -19.27
N THR A 83 -31.30 -33.52 -20.32
CA THR A 83 -31.45 -33.96 -21.73
C THR A 83 -30.42 -33.25 -22.61
N SER A 84 -29.99 -33.92 -23.68
CA SER A 84 -29.18 -33.34 -24.76
C SER A 84 -29.76 -33.74 -26.10
N THR A 85 -29.67 -32.87 -27.10
CA THR A 85 -29.87 -33.22 -28.53
C THR A 85 -29.04 -32.29 -29.41
N HIS A 86 -28.45 -32.85 -30.46
CA HIS A 86 -27.84 -32.06 -31.54
C HIS A 86 -28.92 -31.45 -32.44
N ASN A 87 -28.55 -30.39 -33.17
CA ASN A 87 -28.88 -30.32 -34.60
C ASN A 87 -27.80 -29.58 -35.40
N LYS A 88 -27.71 -29.90 -36.69
CA LYS A 88 -26.90 -29.24 -37.74
C LYS A 88 -27.81 -28.96 -38.94
N ILE A 89 -27.35 -28.12 -39.87
CA ILE A 89 -27.38 -28.27 -41.35
C ILE A 89 -27.72 -26.96 -42.10
N ASN A 90 -26.98 -26.75 -43.19
CA ASN A 90 -27.06 -25.72 -44.26
C ASN A 90 -26.88 -24.25 -43.87
N GLN A 91 -26.02 -23.44 -44.49
CA GLN A 91 -25.51 -23.29 -45.88
C GLN A 91 -26.41 -22.50 -46.83
N PHE A 92 -25.86 -21.39 -47.34
CA PHE A 92 -25.97 -20.97 -48.74
C PHE A 92 -24.65 -20.29 -49.17
N SER A 93 -24.30 -20.40 -50.45
CA SER A 93 -23.17 -19.74 -51.12
C SER A 93 -23.69 -18.54 -51.97
N HIS A 94 -22.92 -17.74 -52.72
CA HIS A 94 -21.68 -18.00 -53.47
C HIS A 94 -21.08 -16.68 -54.06
N VAL A 95 -19.91 -16.77 -54.74
CA VAL A 95 -19.44 -15.85 -55.83
C VAL A 95 -18.99 -14.42 -55.40
N LYS A 96 -17.85 -13.85 -55.83
CA LYS A 96 -16.75 -14.27 -56.75
C LYS A 96 -15.39 -13.60 -56.41
N THR A 97 -14.30 -14.12 -56.98
CA THR A 97 -12.90 -13.65 -56.87
C THR A 97 -12.33 -13.10 -58.19
N VAL A 98 -11.39 -12.14 -58.12
CA VAL A 98 -10.35 -11.85 -59.16
C VAL A 98 -9.07 -11.38 -58.44
N SER A 99 -7.87 -11.57 -59.02
CA SER A 99 -6.58 -11.43 -58.31
C SER A 99 -5.34 -11.12 -59.18
N PHE A 100 -4.44 -10.25 -58.69
CA PHE A 100 -3.02 -10.03 -59.07
C PHE A 100 -2.70 -9.58 -60.53
N PRO A 101 -1.53 -8.92 -60.76
CA PRO A 101 -0.26 -9.63 -61.01
C PRO A 101 0.99 -9.06 -60.28
N ILE A 102 2.16 -9.70 -60.48
CA ILE A 102 3.46 -9.40 -59.84
C ILE A 102 4.62 -9.47 -60.87
N THR A 103 5.59 -8.55 -60.81
CA THR A 103 6.97 -8.65 -61.39
C THR A 103 7.96 -7.86 -60.48
N ARG A 104 9.21 -8.25 -60.14
CA ARG A 104 10.38 -8.89 -60.81
C ARG A 104 11.13 -7.97 -61.81
N THR A 105 12.48 -7.78 -61.81
CA THR A 105 13.61 -8.15 -60.89
C THR A 105 14.95 -7.46 -61.28
N LYS A 106 15.89 -7.31 -60.32
CA LYS A 106 17.39 -7.38 -60.42
C LYS A 106 18.28 -6.33 -61.16
N SER A 107 19.12 -5.63 -60.37
CA SER A 107 20.61 -5.41 -60.44
C SER A 107 21.35 -4.89 -61.70
N LEU A 108 22.28 -3.92 -61.52
CA LEU A 108 23.76 -4.10 -61.61
C LEU A 108 24.62 -2.81 -61.35
N HIS A 109 25.82 -3.03 -60.78
CA HIS A 109 27.11 -2.29 -60.66
C HIS A 109 27.36 -0.76 -60.89
N ASP A 110 28.32 -0.27 -60.06
CA ASP A 110 29.47 0.64 -60.31
C ASP A 110 29.47 2.19 -60.15
N ASN A 111 30.31 2.63 -59.19
CA ASN A 111 31.36 3.67 -59.21
C ASN A 111 31.15 5.03 -59.91
N ASN A 112 31.19 6.13 -59.12
CA ASN A 112 32.37 7.03 -59.11
C ASN A 112 32.38 8.07 -57.96
N THR A 113 33.47 8.84 -57.87
CA THR A 113 33.77 9.84 -56.82
C THR A 113 33.61 11.29 -57.30
N GLN A 114 33.33 12.26 -56.38
CA GLN A 114 34.09 13.53 -56.25
C GLN A 114 33.58 14.52 -55.15
N THR A 115 34.54 14.98 -54.34
CA THR A 115 34.72 16.28 -53.64
C THR A 115 33.60 17.33 -53.44
N TYR A 116 33.34 17.66 -52.17
CA TYR A 116 33.51 18.98 -51.49
C TYR A 116 33.47 20.31 -52.32
N PRO A 117 32.82 21.38 -51.78
CA PRO A 117 33.53 22.22 -50.80
C PRO A 117 32.72 22.66 -49.55
N ARG A 118 33.47 23.09 -48.52
CA ARG A 118 33.00 23.59 -47.21
C ARG A 118 33.38 25.08 -47.09
N VAL A 119 32.42 25.96 -46.76
CA VAL A 119 32.71 27.38 -46.46
C VAL A 119 32.10 27.75 -45.10
N THR A 120 32.96 28.14 -44.17
CA THR A 120 32.59 28.71 -42.87
C THR A 120 32.43 30.24 -42.97
N ARG A 121 31.48 30.80 -42.22
CA ARG A 121 31.56 32.21 -41.81
C ARG A 121 30.80 32.44 -40.50
N ASN A 122 31.54 32.86 -39.47
CA ASN A 122 30.94 33.46 -38.28
C ASN A 122 30.50 34.89 -38.61
N SER A 123 29.34 35.30 -38.11
CA SER A 123 29.01 36.72 -37.95
C SER A 123 28.18 36.90 -36.68
N THR A 124 28.71 37.64 -35.72
CA THR A 124 28.05 37.94 -34.45
C THR A 124 27.04 39.06 -34.65
N LEU A 125 25.78 38.81 -34.30
CA LEU A 125 24.75 39.85 -34.14
C LEU A 125 24.13 39.72 -32.75
N LYS A 126 24.10 40.82 -32.00
CA LYS A 126 23.49 40.87 -30.67
C LYS A 126 21.99 41.13 -30.78
N VAL A 127 21.23 40.43 -29.93
CA VAL A 127 20.03 40.89 -29.21
C VAL A 127 19.17 41.97 -29.91
N SER A 128 18.14 41.53 -30.63
CA SER A 128 16.78 42.07 -30.49
C SER A 128 15.81 41.31 -31.41
N ASN A 129 14.91 40.54 -30.80
CA ASN A 129 13.58 40.15 -31.27
C ASN A 129 13.11 38.93 -30.48
N ALA A 130 12.28 39.14 -29.46
CA ALA A 130 11.39 38.09 -29.01
C ALA A 130 10.39 37.87 -30.15
N ARG A 131 10.60 36.80 -30.93
CA ARG A 131 9.56 36.32 -31.86
C ARG A 131 8.42 35.82 -30.98
N GLU A 132 7.32 36.56 -30.94
CA GLU A 132 6.07 36.03 -30.40
C GLU A 132 5.75 34.74 -31.16
N GLU A 133 5.66 33.61 -30.45
CA GLU A 133 5.30 32.36 -31.10
C GLU A 133 3.83 32.47 -31.57
N PRO A 134 3.49 31.95 -32.76
CA PRO A 134 2.14 32.13 -33.29
C PRO A 134 1.10 31.57 -32.32
N ALA A 135 0.04 32.33 -32.03
CA ALA A 135 -0.94 31.96 -30.99
C ALA A 135 -1.65 30.60 -31.21
N TYR A 136 -1.60 30.04 -32.44
CA TYR A 136 -2.08 28.69 -32.75
C TYR A 136 -1.09 27.56 -32.39
N LEU A 137 0.17 27.86 -32.06
CA LEU A 137 1.23 26.87 -31.86
C LEU A 137 1.00 26.01 -30.62
N GLY A 138 0.61 26.63 -29.49
CA GLY A 138 0.25 25.90 -28.26
C GLY A 138 -0.87 24.88 -28.50
N PRO A 139 -2.05 25.31 -28.99
CA PRO A 139 -3.16 24.39 -29.32
C PRO A 139 -2.81 23.32 -30.36
N TYR A 140 -2.02 23.67 -31.39
CA TYR A 140 -1.55 22.72 -32.40
C TYR A 140 -0.65 21.62 -31.81
N LEU A 141 0.37 22.01 -31.04
CA LEU A 141 1.30 21.06 -30.40
C LEU A 141 0.59 20.23 -29.32
N LEU A 142 -0.35 20.82 -28.57
CA LEU A 142 -1.18 20.10 -27.60
C LEU A 142 -2.04 19.01 -28.27
N LYS A 143 -2.62 19.30 -29.43
CA LYS A 143 -3.32 18.30 -30.25
C LYS A 143 -2.37 17.20 -30.72
N GLN A 144 -1.17 17.56 -31.16
CA GLN A 144 -0.14 16.59 -31.56
C GLN A 144 0.27 15.66 -30.39
N THR A 145 0.53 16.19 -29.19
CA THR A 145 0.84 15.37 -28.00
C THR A 145 -0.30 14.41 -27.66
N ARG A 146 -1.56 14.84 -27.76
CA ARG A 146 -2.73 13.98 -27.54
C ARG A 146 -2.86 12.88 -28.59
N GLU A 147 -2.55 13.18 -29.84
CA GLU A 147 -2.52 12.18 -30.92
C GLU A 147 -1.43 11.13 -30.69
N MET A 148 -0.21 11.56 -30.36
CA MET A 148 0.91 10.67 -29.99
C MET A 148 0.57 9.76 -28.81
N LEU A 149 -0.06 10.30 -27.75
CA LEU A 149 -0.57 9.51 -26.63
C LEU A 149 -1.61 8.46 -27.06
N SER A 150 -2.59 8.86 -27.88
CA SER A 150 -3.64 7.95 -28.39
C SER A 150 -3.11 6.84 -29.30
N LEU A 151 -1.99 7.08 -29.98
CA LEU A 151 -1.27 6.10 -30.80
C LEU A 151 -0.34 5.20 -29.98
N GLY A 152 -0.15 5.46 -28.69
CA GLY A 152 0.81 4.75 -27.84
C GLY A 152 2.27 4.99 -28.24
N GLU A 153 2.60 6.18 -28.77
CA GLU A 153 3.97 6.56 -29.05
C GLU A 153 4.83 6.69 -27.78
N ASN A 154 6.15 6.71 -27.96
CA ASN A 154 7.09 6.78 -26.85
C ASN A 154 6.84 8.03 -25.96
N PRO A 155 6.61 7.86 -24.64
CA PRO A 155 6.21 8.97 -23.75
C PRO A 155 7.26 10.09 -23.69
N LYS A 156 8.56 9.80 -23.85
CA LYS A 156 9.61 10.84 -23.88
C LYS A 156 9.47 11.76 -25.09
N LYS A 157 9.05 11.24 -26.26
CA LYS A 157 8.75 12.06 -27.44
C LYS A 157 7.46 12.87 -27.26
N ALA A 158 6.43 12.27 -26.69
CA ALA A 158 5.18 12.98 -26.39
C ALA A 158 5.43 14.14 -25.40
N LEU A 159 6.30 13.93 -24.41
CA LEU A 159 6.75 14.94 -23.45
C LEU A 159 7.55 16.07 -24.12
N GLU A 160 8.49 15.78 -25.02
CA GLU A 160 9.21 16.80 -25.80
C GLU A 160 8.24 17.74 -26.58
N VAL A 161 7.19 17.18 -27.18
CA VAL A 161 6.15 17.97 -27.88
C VAL A 161 5.26 18.72 -26.88
N GLY A 162 4.91 18.09 -25.74
CA GLY A 162 4.09 18.69 -24.69
C GLY A 162 4.75 19.87 -23.99
N ILE A 163 6.04 19.78 -23.67
CA ILE A 163 6.84 20.88 -23.10
C ILE A 163 6.92 22.06 -24.09
N ARG A 164 6.94 21.79 -25.40
CA ARG A 164 6.89 22.84 -26.43
C ARG A 164 5.50 23.47 -26.54
N ALA A 165 4.43 22.68 -26.44
CA ALA A 165 3.06 23.20 -26.35
C ALA A 165 2.89 24.13 -25.13
N MET A 166 3.38 23.69 -23.97
CA MET A 166 3.36 24.43 -22.71
C MET A 166 4.04 25.79 -22.84
N LYS A 167 5.28 25.82 -23.36
CA LYS A 167 6.05 27.06 -23.58
C LYS A 167 5.39 28.01 -24.59
N ALA A 168 4.73 27.46 -25.62
CA ALA A 168 3.97 28.25 -26.60
C ALA A 168 2.65 28.83 -26.03
N PHE A 169 2.11 28.27 -24.94
CA PHE A 169 1.05 28.92 -24.17
C PHE A 169 1.59 29.99 -23.22
N GLU A 170 2.75 29.77 -22.59
CA GLU A 170 3.39 30.73 -21.68
C GLU A 170 3.88 32.00 -22.38
N SER A 171 4.34 31.89 -23.62
CA SER A 171 4.73 33.04 -24.45
C SER A 171 3.51 33.87 -24.93
N SER A 172 2.29 33.34 -24.81
CA SER A 172 1.05 34.01 -25.20
C SER A 172 0.48 34.87 -24.07
N ARG A 173 0.40 36.20 -24.29
CA ARG A 173 -0.14 37.16 -23.31
C ARG A 173 -1.67 37.07 -23.16
N VAL A 174 -2.16 36.10 -22.38
CA VAL A 174 -3.60 35.91 -22.13
C VAL A 174 -4.01 36.42 -20.74
N GLN A 175 -4.90 37.42 -20.69
CA GLN A 175 -5.41 38.04 -19.44
C GLN A 175 -6.61 37.28 -18.80
N LYS A 176 -6.85 36.02 -19.17
CA LYS A 176 -7.99 35.20 -18.72
C LYS A 176 -7.55 33.75 -18.49
N PRO A 177 -8.23 32.99 -17.61
CA PRO A 177 -7.99 31.55 -17.46
C PRO A 177 -8.05 30.82 -18.80
N ASN A 178 -6.93 30.25 -19.24
CA ASN A 178 -6.84 29.48 -20.47
C ASN A 178 -6.95 27.98 -20.15
N LEU A 179 -8.14 27.40 -20.35
CA LEU A 179 -8.39 25.99 -20.06
C LEU A 179 -7.65 25.03 -21.00
N GLU A 180 -7.22 25.46 -22.19
CA GLU A 180 -6.35 24.64 -23.05
C GLU A 180 -4.93 24.57 -22.50
N TYR A 181 -4.44 25.66 -21.90
CA TYR A 181 -3.16 25.65 -21.19
C TYR A 181 -3.22 24.80 -19.92
N VAL A 182 -4.32 24.85 -19.14
CA VAL A 182 -4.53 23.96 -17.99
C VAL A 182 -4.56 22.48 -18.42
N MET A 183 -5.24 22.17 -19.53
CA MET A 183 -5.19 20.82 -20.13
C MET A 183 -3.78 20.43 -20.59
N CYS A 184 -2.98 21.38 -21.07
CA CYS A 184 -1.57 21.15 -21.39
C CYS A 184 -0.73 20.83 -20.14
N LEU A 185 -0.93 21.54 -19.03
CA LEU A 185 -0.25 21.27 -17.76
C LEU A 185 -0.58 19.86 -17.25
N HIS A 186 -1.86 19.46 -17.23
CA HIS A 186 -2.28 18.11 -16.85
C HIS A 186 -1.64 17.01 -17.71
N ILE A 187 -1.56 17.22 -19.03
CA ILE A 187 -0.97 16.24 -19.95
C ILE A 187 0.56 16.14 -19.79
N VAL A 188 1.24 17.27 -19.58
CA VAL A 188 2.70 17.29 -19.36
C VAL A 188 3.04 16.70 -17.98
N ALA A 189 2.27 17.00 -16.93
CA ALA A 189 2.43 16.41 -15.62
C ALA A 189 2.20 14.89 -15.63
N ALA A 190 1.12 14.40 -16.26
CA ALA A 190 0.87 12.97 -16.40
C ALA A 190 1.98 12.25 -17.18
N LEU A 191 2.55 12.90 -18.21
CA LEU A 191 3.71 12.39 -18.94
C LEU A 191 4.98 12.32 -18.06
N TYR A 192 5.23 13.33 -17.22
CA TYR A 192 6.31 13.31 -16.24
C TYR A 192 6.12 12.18 -15.20
N CYS A 193 4.92 12.01 -14.63
CA CYS A 193 4.60 10.90 -13.72
C CYS A 193 4.81 9.53 -14.39
N SER A 194 4.39 9.35 -15.66
CA SER A 194 4.61 8.12 -16.45
C SER A 194 6.09 7.79 -16.73
N LEU A 195 7.01 8.69 -16.37
CA LEU A 195 8.46 8.57 -16.51
C LEU A 195 9.18 8.58 -15.15
N GLY A 196 8.46 8.56 -14.03
CA GLY A 196 9.01 8.65 -12.67
C GLY A 196 9.48 10.04 -12.26
N GLN A 197 9.22 11.07 -13.07
CA GLN A 197 9.70 12.44 -12.89
C GLN A 197 8.71 13.29 -12.08
N TYR A 198 8.36 12.83 -10.87
CA TYR A 198 7.30 13.43 -10.07
C TYR A 198 7.62 14.86 -9.59
N ALA A 199 8.90 15.16 -9.34
CA ALA A 199 9.37 16.49 -8.93
C ALA A 199 9.08 17.57 -10.00
N GLU A 200 9.14 17.21 -11.28
CA GLU A 200 8.75 18.09 -12.39
C GLU A 200 7.23 18.17 -12.62
N ALA A 201 6.46 17.17 -12.16
CA ALA A 201 5.01 17.13 -12.30
C ALA A 201 4.28 18.02 -11.28
N ILE A 202 4.67 17.98 -10.00
CA ILE A 202 4.04 18.72 -8.89
C ILE A 202 3.82 20.22 -9.20
N PRO A 203 4.83 21.02 -9.56
CA PRO A 203 4.65 22.47 -9.78
C PRO A 203 3.80 22.80 -11.01
N LEU A 204 3.61 21.85 -11.94
CA LEU A 204 2.69 22.02 -13.07
C LEU A 204 1.23 21.79 -12.64
N LEU A 205 1.00 20.88 -11.68
CA LEU A 205 -0.32 20.57 -11.12
C LEU A 205 -0.76 21.63 -10.11
N GLU A 206 0.13 22.13 -9.24
CA GLU A 206 -0.15 23.28 -8.38
C GLU A 206 -0.63 24.48 -9.22
N ARG A 207 0.11 24.80 -10.28
CA ARG A 207 -0.24 25.87 -11.23
C ARG A 207 -1.52 25.57 -12.03
N SER A 208 -1.83 24.30 -12.33
CA SER A 208 -3.09 23.92 -12.99
C SER A 208 -4.31 24.08 -12.08
N ILE A 209 -4.12 24.00 -10.76
CA ILE A 209 -5.12 24.28 -9.73
C ILE A 209 -5.31 25.79 -9.54
N GLU A 210 -4.28 26.62 -9.69
CA GLU A 210 -4.38 28.09 -9.53
C GLU A 210 -5.17 28.78 -10.66
N ILE A 211 -4.91 28.43 -11.93
CA ILE A 211 -5.43 29.15 -13.10
C ILE A 211 -6.99 29.16 -13.20
N PRO A 212 -7.74 28.07 -12.92
CA PRO A 212 -9.19 28.06 -13.09
C PRO A 212 -9.92 28.76 -11.93
N ASN A 213 -10.68 29.81 -12.25
CA ASN A 213 -11.52 30.51 -11.28
C ASN A 213 -12.89 29.81 -11.15
N MET A 214 -13.23 29.34 -9.94
CA MET A 214 -14.54 28.71 -9.62
C MET A 214 -15.75 29.58 -10.02
N GLY A 215 -15.64 30.91 -9.90
CA GLY A 215 -16.69 31.86 -10.29
C GLY A 215 -16.90 32.00 -11.81
N ALA A 216 -15.99 31.44 -12.64
CA ALA A 216 -16.08 31.45 -14.10
C ALA A 216 -16.80 30.22 -14.67
N GLY A 217 -17.59 29.51 -13.84
CA GLY A 217 -18.54 28.47 -14.24
C GLY A 217 -17.95 27.07 -14.42
N LEU A 218 -18.85 26.09 -14.54
CA LEU A 218 -18.64 24.63 -14.47
C LEU A 218 -17.31 24.11 -15.05
N LYS A 219 -16.90 24.57 -16.24
CA LYS A 219 -15.66 24.10 -16.89
C LYS A 219 -14.38 24.49 -16.13
N ASN A 220 -14.36 25.64 -15.45
CA ASN A 220 -13.24 26.04 -14.61
C ASN A 220 -13.19 25.17 -13.34
N SER A 221 -14.34 24.95 -12.70
CA SER A 221 -14.43 24.14 -11.49
C SER A 221 -14.02 22.68 -11.74
N LEU A 222 -14.45 22.08 -12.86
CA LEU A 222 -14.04 20.74 -13.26
C LEU A 222 -12.55 20.66 -13.66
N ALA A 223 -11.98 21.72 -14.22
CA ALA A 223 -10.54 21.79 -14.49
C ALA A 223 -9.72 21.85 -13.19
N LYS A 224 -10.15 22.65 -12.20
CA LYS A 224 -9.51 22.72 -10.87
C LYS A 224 -9.63 21.39 -10.13
N PHE A 225 -10.80 20.75 -10.17
CA PHE A 225 -11.03 19.39 -9.66
C PHE A 225 -10.02 18.40 -10.24
N ALA A 226 -9.87 18.36 -11.58
CA ALA A 226 -8.94 17.44 -12.24
C ALA A 226 -7.48 17.65 -11.80
N GLY A 227 -7.05 18.90 -11.60
CA GLY A 227 -5.72 19.20 -11.06
C GLY A 227 -5.55 18.70 -9.63
N CYS A 228 -6.55 18.91 -8.75
CA CYS A 228 -6.54 18.38 -7.38
C CYS A 228 -6.48 16.85 -7.34
N MET A 229 -7.24 16.15 -8.20
CA MET A 229 -7.18 14.68 -8.26
C MET A 229 -5.80 14.20 -8.73
N GLN A 230 -5.26 14.74 -9.83
CA GLN A 230 -3.93 14.36 -10.34
C GLN A 230 -2.79 14.66 -9.36
N LEU A 231 -2.92 15.72 -8.56
CA LEU A 231 -1.94 16.02 -7.51
C LEU A 231 -2.07 15.06 -6.33
N GLY A 232 -3.31 14.68 -5.96
CA GLY A 232 -3.57 13.61 -5.01
C GLY A 232 -3.01 12.25 -5.45
N ASP A 233 -3.17 11.90 -6.73
CA ASP A 233 -2.59 10.70 -7.35
C ASP A 233 -1.04 10.76 -7.31
N THR A 234 -0.46 11.93 -7.61
CA THR A 234 1.01 12.14 -7.63
C THR A 234 1.62 12.00 -6.24
N TYR A 235 0.99 12.57 -5.21
CA TYR A 235 1.43 12.36 -3.82
C TYR A 235 1.18 10.93 -3.34
N ALA A 236 0.15 10.23 -3.82
CA ALA A 236 -0.06 8.80 -3.52
C ALA A 236 1.07 7.92 -4.09
N MET A 237 1.48 8.15 -5.34
CA MET A 237 2.59 7.42 -5.99
C MET A 237 3.95 7.67 -5.33
N LEU A 238 4.13 8.83 -4.70
CA LEU A 238 5.31 9.16 -3.90
C LEU A 238 5.24 8.66 -2.43
N GLY A 239 4.12 8.10 -1.99
CA GLY A 239 3.92 7.69 -0.59
C GLY A 239 3.61 8.81 0.40
N TYR A 240 3.39 10.05 -0.07
CA TYR A 240 3.01 11.19 0.78
C TYR A 240 1.50 11.20 1.05
N ILE A 241 1.05 10.28 1.90
CA ILE A 241 -0.38 9.96 2.09
C ILE A 241 -1.19 11.16 2.63
N GLU A 242 -0.64 11.96 3.56
CA GLU A 242 -1.34 13.14 4.11
C GLU A 242 -1.62 14.19 3.02
N ASN A 243 -0.62 14.50 2.19
CA ASN A 243 -0.77 15.39 1.03
C ASN A 243 -1.76 14.82 0.00
N SER A 244 -1.75 13.51 -0.23
CA SER A 244 -2.72 12.83 -1.09
C SER A 244 -4.17 13.02 -0.58
N ILE A 245 -4.42 12.76 0.71
CA ILE A 245 -5.72 12.98 1.37
C ILE A 245 -6.15 14.45 1.28
N LEU A 246 -5.23 15.40 1.48
CA LEU A 246 -5.51 16.84 1.40
C LEU A 246 -6.04 17.23 0.01
N TYR A 247 -5.35 16.81 -1.06
CA TYR A 247 -5.74 17.17 -2.43
C TYR A 247 -6.99 16.43 -2.93
N TYR A 248 -7.19 15.14 -2.58
CA TYR A 248 -8.46 14.47 -2.86
C TYR A 248 -9.64 15.11 -2.10
N LYS A 249 -9.46 15.53 -0.84
CA LYS A 249 -10.50 16.28 -0.10
C LYS A 249 -10.81 17.64 -0.71
N ALA A 250 -9.81 18.33 -1.26
CA ALA A 250 -10.02 19.56 -2.03
C ALA A 250 -10.85 19.29 -3.30
N GLY A 251 -10.54 18.20 -4.02
CA GLY A 251 -11.34 17.72 -5.16
C GLY A 251 -12.79 17.41 -4.78
N LEU A 252 -13.00 16.59 -3.74
CA LEU A 252 -14.31 16.25 -3.19
C LEU A 252 -15.12 17.50 -2.81
N GLY A 253 -14.48 18.50 -2.19
CA GLY A 253 -15.09 19.77 -1.82
C GLY A 253 -15.53 20.61 -3.02
N ILE A 254 -14.69 20.71 -4.07
CA ILE A 254 -15.03 21.36 -5.34
C ILE A 254 -16.23 20.67 -5.99
N GLN A 255 -16.21 19.34 -6.07
CA GLN A 255 -17.24 18.58 -6.75
C GLN A 255 -18.59 18.64 -6.02
N ARG A 256 -18.59 18.60 -4.68
CA ARG A 256 -19.78 18.80 -3.84
C ARG A 256 -20.50 20.12 -4.17
N GLN A 257 -19.76 21.21 -4.32
CA GLN A 257 -20.30 22.54 -4.66
C GLN A 257 -20.86 22.62 -6.09
N VAL A 258 -20.38 21.76 -6.99
CA VAL A 258 -20.59 21.87 -8.44
C VAL A 258 -21.65 20.89 -8.96
N LEU A 259 -21.76 19.72 -8.36
CA LEU A 259 -22.69 18.65 -8.76
C LEU A 259 -23.76 18.35 -7.69
N GLY A 260 -23.50 18.70 -6.42
CA GLY A 260 -24.32 18.30 -5.28
C GLY A 260 -23.96 16.91 -4.74
N GLU A 261 -24.52 16.58 -3.57
CA GLU A 261 -24.16 15.38 -2.80
C GLU A 261 -24.80 14.09 -3.31
N THR A 262 -25.75 14.18 -4.26
CA THR A 262 -26.46 13.02 -4.82
C THR A 262 -25.95 12.60 -6.21
N ASP A 263 -24.95 13.26 -6.78
CA ASP A 263 -24.41 12.89 -8.10
C ASP A 263 -23.53 11.62 -7.98
N PRO A 264 -23.70 10.58 -8.83
CA PRO A 264 -22.88 9.38 -8.79
C PRO A 264 -21.36 9.64 -8.84
N ARG A 265 -20.92 10.70 -9.52
CA ARG A 265 -19.49 11.06 -9.62
C ARG A 265 -18.95 11.61 -8.29
N TYR A 266 -19.80 12.18 -7.44
CA TYR A 266 -19.43 12.55 -6.07
C TYR A 266 -19.22 11.30 -5.20
N GLY A 267 -20.01 10.24 -5.42
CA GLY A 267 -19.79 8.92 -4.83
C GLY A 267 -18.44 8.30 -5.24
N GLU A 268 -18.08 8.38 -6.53
CA GLU A 268 -16.76 7.96 -7.00
C GLU A 268 -15.61 8.72 -6.31
N THR A 269 -15.72 10.03 -6.10
CA THR A 269 -14.70 10.79 -5.34
C THR A 269 -14.73 10.52 -3.84
N CYS A 270 -15.88 10.14 -3.25
CA CYS A 270 -15.90 9.55 -1.90
C CYS A 270 -15.07 8.26 -1.84
N ARG A 271 -15.10 7.41 -2.88
CA ARG A 271 -14.24 6.22 -2.98
C ARG A 271 -12.74 6.58 -3.03
N TYR A 272 -12.30 7.49 -3.90
CA TYR A 272 -10.90 7.97 -3.91
C TYR A 272 -10.41 8.39 -2.50
N VAL A 273 -11.19 9.23 -1.81
CA VAL A 273 -10.82 9.74 -0.48
C VAL A 273 -10.87 8.63 0.57
N ALA A 274 -11.79 7.67 0.47
CA ALA A 274 -11.84 6.49 1.32
C ALA A 274 -10.61 5.60 1.14
N GLU A 275 -10.18 5.36 -0.11
CA GLU A 275 -8.97 4.59 -0.42
C GLU A 275 -7.71 5.27 0.12
N ALA A 276 -7.62 6.60 0.04
CA ALA A 276 -6.52 7.34 0.64
C ALA A 276 -6.52 7.22 2.18
N HIS A 277 -7.69 7.28 2.83
CA HIS A 277 -7.82 7.02 4.26
C HIS A 277 -7.49 5.56 4.64
N VAL A 278 -7.82 4.58 3.79
CA VAL A 278 -7.41 3.18 3.96
C VAL A 278 -5.88 3.05 3.93
N ARG A 279 -5.19 3.75 3.02
CA ARG A 279 -3.73 3.80 2.98
C ARG A 279 -3.14 4.48 4.22
N ALA A 280 -3.83 5.48 4.79
CA ALA A 280 -3.46 6.12 6.06
C ALA A 280 -3.87 5.33 7.33
N LEU A 281 -4.49 4.16 7.19
CA LEU A 281 -5.03 3.35 8.30
C LEU A 281 -6.17 4.04 9.08
N GLU A 282 -6.75 5.11 8.54
CA GLU A 282 -7.84 5.89 9.14
C GLU A 282 -9.21 5.24 8.83
N PHE A 283 -9.35 3.97 9.20
CA PHE A 283 -10.46 3.09 8.80
C PHE A 283 -11.84 3.60 9.22
N ASP A 284 -11.95 4.46 10.25
CA ASP A 284 -13.22 5.09 10.64
C ASP A 284 -13.68 6.18 9.65
N GLU A 285 -12.77 6.99 9.09
CA GLU A 285 -13.12 7.97 8.05
C GLU A 285 -13.37 7.28 6.71
N ALA A 286 -12.56 6.28 6.37
CA ALA A 286 -12.79 5.42 5.20
C ALA A 286 -14.19 4.79 5.25
N LYS A 287 -14.61 4.24 6.40
CA LYS A 287 -15.94 3.61 6.55
C LYS A 287 -17.08 4.60 6.28
N LYS A 288 -16.98 5.85 6.74
CA LYS A 288 -17.98 6.90 6.48
C LYS A 288 -18.08 7.24 5.00
N LEU A 289 -16.94 7.37 4.32
CA LEU A 289 -16.88 7.73 2.91
C LEU A 289 -17.38 6.59 2.00
N CYS A 290 -17.03 5.34 2.30
CA CYS A 290 -17.63 4.16 1.65
C CYS A 290 -19.15 4.12 1.86
N GLN A 291 -19.63 4.42 3.07
CA GLN A 291 -21.07 4.45 3.36
C GLN A 291 -21.78 5.54 2.53
N MET A 292 -21.21 6.74 2.44
CA MET A 292 -21.74 7.82 1.59
C MET A 292 -21.84 7.41 0.12
N ALA A 293 -20.81 6.77 -0.44
CA ALA A 293 -20.83 6.31 -1.84
C ALA A 293 -21.94 5.25 -2.07
N LEU A 294 -22.05 4.26 -1.17
CA LEU A 294 -23.10 3.24 -1.22
C LEU A 294 -24.52 3.81 -1.05
N ASP A 295 -24.69 4.90 -0.28
CA ASP A 295 -25.99 5.57 -0.15
C ASP A 295 -26.35 6.41 -1.38
N ILE A 296 -25.36 7.02 -2.05
CA ILE A 296 -25.55 7.68 -3.36
C ILE A 296 -26.00 6.67 -4.43
N HIS A 297 -25.42 5.46 -4.45
CA HIS A 297 -25.86 4.39 -5.35
C HIS A 297 -27.34 4.01 -5.15
N LYS A 298 -27.81 3.91 -3.90
CA LYS A 298 -29.22 3.64 -3.56
C LYS A 298 -30.14 4.77 -4.03
N VAL A 299 -29.78 6.02 -3.77
CA VAL A 299 -30.60 7.21 -4.12
C VAL A 299 -30.78 7.35 -5.64
N ASN A 300 -29.75 7.02 -6.43
CA ASN A 300 -29.81 7.06 -7.89
C ASN A 300 -30.45 5.82 -8.54
N GLY A 301 -30.90 4.83 -7.74
CA GLY A 301 -31.37 3.54 -8.26
C GLY A 301 -30.32 2.76 -9.06
N SER A 302 -29.05 3.13 -8.96
CA SER A 302 -27.92 2.55 -9.69
C SER A 302 -27.34 1.36 -8.92
N THR A 303 -28.25 0.47 -8.51
CA THR A 303 -27.94 -0.76 -7.76
C THR A 303 -27.54 -1.88 -8.72
N ALA A 304 -26.55 -2.68 -8.32
CA ALA A 304 -25.85 -3.66 -9.14
C ALA A 304 -25.04 -3.06 -10.31
N SER A 305 -24.40 -1.90 -10.10
CA SER A 305 -23.37 -1.38 -11.01
C SER A 305 -21.96 -1.83 -10.60
N VAL A 306 -21.01 -1.78 -11.53
CA VAL A 306 -19.60 -2.15 -11.31
C VAL A 306 -18.94 -1.24 -10.26
N GLU A 307 -19.37 0.02 -10.21
CA GLU A 307 -18.93 1.02 -9.24
C GLU A 307 -19.47 0.71 -7.83
N GLU A 308 -20.72 0.26 -7.69
CA GLU A 308 -21.25 -0.22 -6.40
C GLU A 308 -20.47 -1.45 -5.93
N ALA A 309 -20.09 -2.36 -6.84
CA ALA A 309 -19.27 -3.51 -6.50
C ALA A 309 -17.86 -3.12 -6.02
N ALA A 310 -17.26 -2.06 -6.60
CA ALA A 310 -16.00 -1.49 -6.14
C ALA A 310 -16.13 -0.87 -4.73
N ASP A 311 -17.19 -0.07 -4.49
CA ASP A 311 -17.49 0.52 -3.18
C ASP A 311 -17.75 -0.55 -2.12
N ARG A 312 -18.47 -1.62 -2.48
CA ARG A 312 -18.70 -2.78 -1.59
C ARG A 312 -17.41 -3.52 -1.28
N ARG A 313 -16.54 -3.73 -2.27
CA ARG A 313 -15.23 -4.37 -2.04
C ARG A 313 -14.38 -3.54 -1.08
N LEU A 314 -14.34 -2.22 -1.25
CA LEU A 314 -13.64 -1.30 -0.34
C LEU A 314 -14.26 -1.26 1.07
N MET A 315 -15.59 -1.24 1.18
CA MET A 315 -16.27 -1.34 2.47
C MET A 315 -15.99 -2.68 3.17
N GLY A 316 -15.97 -3.78 2.42
CA GLY A 316 -15.61 -5.09 2.94
C GLY A 316 -14.20 -5.10 3.52
N LEU A 317 -13.26 -4.53 2.76
CA LEU A 317 -11.87 -4.35 3.15
C LEU A 317 -11.68 -3.46 4.39
N VAL A 318 -12.45 -2.39 4.53
CA VAL A 318 -12.48 -1.52 5.72
C VAL A 318 -13.08 -2.22 6.95
N CYS A 319 -14.13 -3.02 6.76
CA CYS A 319 -14.70 -3.85 7.83
C CYS A 319 -13.68 -4.90 8.29
N ASP A 320 -13.05 -5.58 7.35
CA ASP A 320 -12.04 -6.60 7.60
C ASP A 320 -10.84 -6.01 8.36
N ALA A 321 -10.33 -4.85 7.95
CA ALA A 321 -9.24 -4.12 8.65
C ALA A 321 -9.56 -3.77 10.11
N LYS A 322 -10.85 -3.73 10.45
CA LYS A 322 -11.35 -3.45 11.81
C LYS A 322 -11.71 -4.73 12.59
N GLY A 323 -11.47 -5.92 12.02
CA GLY A 323 -11.84 -7.22 12.59
C GLY A 323 -13.35 -7.51 12.54
N GLU A 324 -14.09 -6.84 11.63
CA GLU A 324 -15.53 -6.99 11.44
C GLU A 324 -15.82 -8.00 10.31
N TYR A 325 -15.20 -9.19 10.40
CA TYR A 325 -15.09 -10.18 9.32
C TYR A 325 -16.44 -10.63 8.73
N GLU A 326 -17.47 -10.82 9.55
CA GLU A 326 -18.80 -11.20 9.06
C GLU A 326 -19.41 -10.10 8.18
N ALA A 327 -19.24 -8.83 8.56
CA ALA A 327 -19.66 -7.69 7.74
C ALA A 327 -18.78 -7.56 6.48
N ALA A 328 -17.48 -7.84 6.59
CA ALA A 328 -16.59 -7.89 5.43
C ALA A 328 -17.07 -8.94 4.40
N LEU A 329 -17.38 -10.14 4.87
CA LEU A 329 -17.89 -11.25 4.07
C LEU A 329 -19.22 -10.89 3.39
N GLU A 330 -20.17 -10.26 4.09
CA GLU A 330 -21.42 -9.76 3.48
C GLU A 330 -21.13 -8.78 2.33
N HIS A 331 -20.24 -7.82 2.54
CA HIS A 331 -19.86 -6.83 1.54
C HIS A 331 -19.13 -7.45 0.33
N TYR A 332 -18.17 -8.36 0.56
CA TYR A 332 -17.46 -9.07 -0.50
C TYR A 332 -18.38 -10.00 -1.30
N VAL A 333 -19.27 -10.76 -0.66
CA VAL A 333 -20.22 -11.65 -1.34
C VAL A 333 -21.17 -10.84 -2.23
N LEU A 334 -21.67 -9.69 -1.76
CA LEU A 334 -22.50 -8.80 -2.57
C LEU A 334 -21.72 -8.19 -3.75
N ALA A 335 -20.45 -7.82 -3.58
CA ALA A 335 -19.59 -7.39 -4.69
C ALA A 335 -19.36 -8.51 -5.72
N SER A 336 -19.09 -9.74 -5.26
CA SER A 336 -18.89 -10.93 -6.10
C SER A 336 -20.13 -11.27 -6.94
N ILE A 337 -21.33 -11.17 -6.36
CA ILE A 337 -22.60 -11.36 -7.06
C ILE A 337 -22.79 -10.31 -8.18
N ILE A 338 -22.48 -9.04 -7.91
CA ILE A 338 -22.61 -7.96 -8.91
C ILE A 338 -21.59 -8.14 -10.04
N MET A 339 -20.32 -8.41 -9.73
CA MET A 339 -19.29 -8.65 -10.77
C MET A 339 -19.59 -9.91 -11.61
N SER A 340 -20.19 -10.95 -11.00
CA SER A 340 -20.61 -12.16 -11.72
C SER A 340 -21.79 -11.87 -12.66
N ALA A 341 -22.76 -11.05 -12.24
CA ALA A 341 -23.84 -10.58 -13.12
C ALA A 341 -23.30 -9.70 -14.27
N ALA A 342 -22.24 -8.94 -14.04
CA ALA A 342 -21.52 -8.16 -15.05
C ALA A 342 -20.58 -9.01 -15.96
N SER A 343 -20.50 -10.34 -15.75
CA SER A 343 -19.59 -11.26 -16.45
C SER A 343 -18.09 -10.91 -16.31
N GLN A 344 -17.70 -10.29 -15.19
CA GLN A 344 -16.32 -9.93 -14.88
C GLN A 344 -15.61 -11.03 -14.08
N ASP A 345 -15.43 -12.20 -14.69
CA ASP A 345 -14.89 -13.40 -14.02
C ASP A 345 -13.52 -13.16 -13.34
N SER A 346 -12.65 -12.33 -13.92
CA SER A 346 -11.35 -12.01 -13.30
C SER A 346 -11.47 -11.13 -12.04
N ASP A 347 -12.53 -10.35 -11.91
CA ASP A 347 -12.77 -9.48 -10.75
C ASP A 347 -13.54 -10.27 -9.68
N VAL A 348 -14.46 -11.16 -10.08
CA VAL A 348 -15.03 -12.20 -9.21
C VAL A 348 -13.91 -13.03 -8.58
N ALA A 349 -12.91 -13.45 -9.35
CA ALA A 349 -11.77 -14.22 -8.83
C ALA A 349 -10.94 -13.44 -7.80
N ALA A 350 -10.75 -12.13 -7.97
CA ALA A 350 -10.05 -11.29 -7.00
C ALA A 350 -10.86 -11.11 -5.69
N ILE A 351 -12.18 -10.91 -5.81
CA ILE A 351 -13.08 -10.82 -4.65
C ILE A 351 -13.18 -12.18 -3.94
N ASP A 352 -13.16 -13.30 -4.66
CA ASP A 352 -13.10 -14.65 -4.09
C ASP A 352 -11.86 -14.87 -3.20
N VAL A 353 -10.70 -14.26 -3.53
CA VAL A 353 -9.53 -14.32 -2.61
C VAL A 353 -9.83 -13.59 -1.31
N CYS A 354 -10.41 -12.38 -1.39
CA CYS A 354 -10.80 -11.59 -0.22
C CYS A 354 -11.85 -12.30 0.66
N ILE A 355 -12.78 -13.04 0.04
CA ILE A 355 -13.74 -13.92 0.72
C ILE A 355 -13.01 -15.08 1.42
N GLY A 356 -12.00 -15.68 0.77
CA GLY A 356 -11.14 -16.69 1.38
C GLY A 356 -10.38 -16.17 2.59
N ASP A 357 -9.88 -14.93 2.54
CA ASP A 357 -9.17 -14.25 3.63
C ASP A 357 -10.10 -14.00 4.82
N ALA A 358 -11.31 -13.47 4.59
CA ALA A 358 -12.32 -13.30 5.63
C ALA A 358 -12.74 -14.65 6.28
N TYR A 359 -12.91 -15.71 5.48
CA TYR A 359 -13.14 -17.06 6.03
C TYR A 359 -11.94 -17.56 6.86
N LEU A 360 -10.71 -17.28 6.43
CA LEU A 360 -9.51 -17.75 7.10
C LEU A 360 -9.28 -17.07 8.46
N SER A 361 -9.51 -15.75 8.55
CA SER A 361 -9.49 -15.05 9.85
C SER A 361 -10.66 -15.44 10.76
N LEU A 362 -11.79 -15.88 10.21
CA LEU A 362 -12.87 -16.56 10.96
C LEU A 362 -12.55 -18.03 11.32
N ALA A 363 -11.35 -18.54 11.01
CA ALA A 363 -10.93 -19.94 11.16
C ALA A 363 -11.84 -20.97 10.44
N ARG A 364 -12.57 -20.54 9.41
CA ARG A 364 -13.45 -21.36 8.55
C ARG A 364 -12.65 -22.00 7.41
N TYR A 365 -11.66 -22.80 7.80
CA TYR A 365 -10.59 -23.28 6.91
C TYR A 365 -11.09 -24.00 5.64
N ASP A 366 -12.11 -24.88 5.75
CA ASP A 366 -12.61 -25.63 4.59
C ASP A 366 -13.27 -24.72 3.53
N GLU A 367 -13.94 -23.66 4.00
CA GLU A 367 -14.61 -22.66 3.16
C GLU A 367 -13.59 -21.70 2.52
N ALA A 368 -12.53 -21.35 3.26
CA ALA A 368 -11.39 -20.61 2.73
C ALA A 368 -10.64 -21.43 1.66
N VAL A 369 -10.32 -22.72 1.91
CA VAL A 369 -9.69 -23.62 0.92
C VAL A 369 -10.54 -23.68 -0.36
N TYR A 370 -11.84 -23.94 -0.24
CA TYR A 370 -12.75 -24.02 -1.38
C TYR A 370 -12.72 -22.72 -2.22
N THR A 371 -12.78 -21.56 -1.55
CA THR A 371 -12.86 -20.26 -2.24
C THR A 371 -11.54 -19.87 -2.90
N TYR A 372 -10.39 -20.10 -2.25
CA TYR A 372 -9.09 -19.96 -2.92
C TYR A 372 -8.92 -20.93 -4.10
N GLN A 373 -9.40 -22.18 -3.99
CA GLN A 373 -9.34 -23.14 -5.11
C GLN A 373 -10.20 -22.69 -6.30
N LYS A 374 -11.36 -22.07 -6.04
CA LYS A 374 -12.22 -21.44 -7.05
C LYS A 374 -11.47 -20.28 -7.74
N ALA A 375 -10.92 -19.34 -6.98
CA ALA A 375 -10.14 -18.22 -7.52
C ALA A 375 -8.93 -18.68 -8.34
N LEU A 376 -8.18 -19.68 -7.85
CA LEU A 376 -7.02 -20.27 -8.53
C LEU A 376 -7.39 -20.81 -9.92
N ASN A 377 -8.50 -21.53 -10.03
CA ASN A 377 -8.96 -22.10 -11.30
C ASN A 377 -9.37 -21.00 -12.30
N VAL A 378 -10.04 -19.93 -11.84
CA VAL A 378 -10.42 -18.81 -12.70
C VAL A 378 -9.20 -18.01 -13.16
N PHE A 379 -8.24 -17.70 -12.28
CA PHE A 379 -7.01 -17.01 -12.68
C PHE A 379 -6.16 -17.83 -13.65
N LYS A 380 -6.03 -19.15 -13.45
CA LYS A 380 -5.35 -20.04 -14.41
C LYS A 380 -6.03 -20.03 -15.78
N ALA A 381 -7.37 -20.07 -15.82
CA ALA A 381 -8.13 -20.07 -17.07
C ALA A 381 -8.13 -18.70 -17.80
N THR A 382 -8.10 -17.58 -17.06
CA THR A 382 -8.23 -16.22 -17.62
C THR A 382 -6.88 -15.52 -17.87
N ARG A 383 -5.87 -15.77 -17.03
CA ARG A 383 -4.56 -15.10 -17.05
C ARG A 383 -3.37 -16.06 -17.31
N GLY A 384 -3.60 -17.37 -17.29
CA GLY A 384 -2.58 -18.40 -17.51
C GLY A 384 -1.84 -18.81 -16.25
N ASP A 385 -1.25 -20.01 -16.27
CA ASP A 385 -0.62 -20.64 -15.09
C ASP A 385 0.53 -19.86 -14.47
N ASN A 386 1.24 -19.03 -15.26
CA ASN A 386 2.43 -18.28 -14.84
C ASN A 386 2.14 -16.82 -14.47
N HIS A 387 0.87 -16.45 -14.25
CA HIS A 387 0.51 -15.08 -13.86
C HIS A 387 0.81 -14.81 -12.37
N PRO A 388 1.33 -13.63 -11.97
CA PRO A 388 1.54 -13.30 -10.55
C PRO A 388 0.29 -13.49 -9.67
N SER A 389 -0.91 -13.22 -10.19
CA SER A 389 -2.17 -13.53 -9.48
C SER A 389 -2.34 -15.02 -9.13
N VAL A 390 -1.89 -15.95 -9.99
CA VAL A 390 -1.89 -17.41 -9.68
C VAL A 390 -0.89 -17.71 -8.55
N ALA A 391 0.27 -17.04 -8.56
CA ALA A 391 1.24 -17.13 -7.47
C ALA A 391 0.69 -16.59 -6.15
N SER A 392 -0.04 -15.46 -6.15
CA SER A 392 -0.66 -14.90 -4.93
C SER A 392 -1.69 -15.85 -4.30
N VAL A 393 -2.45 -16.60 -5.10
CA VAL A 393 -3.38 -17.61 -4.57
C VAL A 393 -2.63 -18.86 -4.07
N PHE A 394 -1.46 -19.18 -4.63
CA PHE A 394 -0.56 -20.16 -4.02
C PHE A 394 0.03 -19.65 -2.70
N VAL A 395 0.38 -18.37 -2.55
CA VAL A 395 0.75 -17.78 -1.25
C VAL A 395 -0.39 -17.98 -0.26
N ARG A 396 -1.63 -17.59 -0.60
CA ARG A 396 -2.79 -17.77 0.29
C ARG A 396 -3.03 -19.21 0.73
N LEU A 397 -2.94 -20.16 -0.20
CA LEU A 397 -3.02 -21.58 0.13
C LEU A 397 -1.87 -22.00 1.05
N ALA A 398 -0.63 -21.56 0.80
CA ALA A 398 0.49 -21.82 1.69
C ALA A 398 0.24 -21.27 3.11
N GLU A 399 -0.19 -20.03 3.20
CA GLU A 399 -0.43 -19.29 4.43
C GLU A 399 -1.62 -19.85 5.24
N LEU A 400 -2.63 -20.41 4.56
CA LEU A 400 -3.72 -21.19 5.17
C LEU A 400 -3.21 -22.52 5.70
N HIS A 401 -2.47 -23.28 4.88
CA HIS A 401 -1.95 -24.58 5.29
C HIS A 401 -0.98 -24.45 6.47
N TYR A 402 -0.24 -23.34 6.58
CA TYR A 402 0.53 -23.01 7.78
C TYR A 402 -0.36 -22.89 9.03
N LYS A 403 -1.46 -22.11 8.96
CA LYS A 403 -2.43 -21.98 10.08
C LYS A 403 -3.07 -23.31 10.49
N MET A 404 -3.24 -24.25 9.55
CA MET A 404 -3.71 -25.61 9.84
C MET A 404 -2.63 -26.54 10.46
N GLY A 405 -1.39 -26.07 10.65
CA GLY A 405 -0.25 -26.92 11.04
C GLY A 405 0.25 -27.86 9.94
N LYS A 406 -0.21 -27.68 8.70
CA LYS A 406 0.11 -28.51 7.52
C LYS A 406 1.36 -27.98 6.80
N PHE A 407 2.49 -27.99 7.51
CA PHE A 407 3.73 -27.34 7.07
C PHE A 407 4.28 -27.89 5.74
N ARG A 408 4.11 -29.19 5.45
CA ARG A 408 4.55 -29.80 4.18
C ARG A 408 3.76 -29.24 2.99
N GLU A 409 2.43 -29.22 3.10
CA GLU A 409 1.54 -28.67 2.08
C GLU A 409 1.79 -27.17 1.91
N SER A 410 1.95 -26.44 3.03
CA SER A 410 2.31 -25.03 3.04
C SER A 410 3.59 -24.75 2.24
N LYS A 411 4.68 -25.47 2.56
CA LYS A 411 5.96 -25.34 1.85
C LYS A 411 5.87 -25.74 0.37
N SER A 412 5.02 -26.72 0.04
CA SER A 412 4.75 -27.07 -1.36
C SER A 412 4.06 -25.96 -2.14
N TYR A 413 3.15 -25.21 -1.50
CA TYR A 413 2.50 -24.05 -2.11
C TYR A 413 3.45 -22.85 -2.21
N CYS A 414 4.33 -22.61 -1.22
CA CYS A 414 5.42 -21.63 -1.34
C CYS A 414 6.30 -21.91 -2.57
N ILE A 415 6.70 -23.16 -2.79
CA ILE A 415 7.50 -23.56 -3.97
C ILE A 415 6.74 -23.26 -5.28
N ASN A 416 5.44 -23.54 -5.34
CA ASN A 416 4.63 -23.24 -6.53
C ASN A 416 4.52 -21.72 -6.81
N ALA A 417 4.44 -20.88 -5.77
CA ALA A 417 4.46 -19.43 -5.92
C ALA A 417 5.86 -18.93 -6.38
N LEU A 418 6.93 -19.42 -5.75
CA LEU A 418 8.31 -19.05 -6.08
C LEU A 418 8.70 -19.42 -7.52
N LEU A 419 8.27 -20.57 -8.03
CA LEU A 419 8.52 -20.96 -9.43
C LEU A 419 8.01 -19.92 -10.44
N ILE A 420 6.90 -19.24 -10.13
CA ILE A 420 6.32 -18.16 -10.95
C ILE A 420 7.08 -16.85 -10.71
N TYR A 421 7.34 -16.47 -9.46
CA TYR A 421 8.06 -15.23 -9.14
C TYR A 421 9.54 -15.23 -9.60
N GLU A 422 10.17 -16.40 -9.73
CA GLU A 422 11.51 -16.55 -10.30
C GLU A 422 11.53 -16.59 -11.84
N ASN A 423 10.39 -16.87 -12.48
CA ASN A 423 10.25 -16.95 -13.93
C ASN A 423 9.02 -16.14 -14.43
N PRO A 424 8.96 -14.83 -14.13
CA PRO A 424 7.78 -14.01 -14.42
C PRO A 424 7.56 -13.86 -15.92
N MET A 425 6.29 -13.71 -16.33
CA MET A 425 5.94 -13.44 -17.73
C MET A 425 6.41 -12.03 -18.13
N GLN A 426 6.80 -11.87 -19.40
CA GLN A 426 7.29 -10.59 -19.92
C GLN A 426 6.22 -9.49 -19.77
N GLY A 427 6.56 -8.43 -19.04
CA GLY A 427 5.62 -7.34 -18.71
C GLY A 427 4.84 -7.50 -17.41
N SER A 428 5.15 -8.52 -16.59
CA SER A 428 4.67 -8.56 -15.19
C SER A 428 5.25 -7.37 -14.41
N PRO A 429 4.46 -6.67 -13.57
CA PRO A 429 4.98 -5.57 -12.75
C PRO A 429 5.97 -6.09 -11.70
N ASN A 430 7.04 -5.32 -11.45
CA ASN A 430 8.08 -5.69 -10.49
C ASN A 430 7.51 -5.79 -9.07
N ASP A 431 6.55 -4.94 -8.71
CA ASP A 431 6.01 -4.87 -7.34
C ASP A 431 5.24 -6.14 -6.97
N ASP A 432 4.47 -6.72 -7.89
CA ASP A 432 3.79 -8.01 -7.66
C ASP A 432 4.78 -9.13 -7.35
N ILE A 433 5.94 -9.11 -8.01
CA ILE A 433 7.01 -10.11 -7.85
C ILE A 433 7.76 -9.84 -6.54
N GLY A 434 8.10 -8.58 -6.25
CA GLY A 434 8.78 -8.16 -5.02
C GLY A 434 7.93 -8.42 -3.78
N ASN A 435 6.67 -7.98 -3.78
CA ASN A 435 5.69 -8.28 -2.73
C ASN A 435 5.46 -9.79 -2.58
N GLY A 436 5.39 -10.53 -3.69
CA GLY A 436 5.32 -12.00 -3.68
C GLY A 436 6.51 -12.67 -2.99
N PHE A 437 7.73 -12.15 -3.17
CA PHE A 437 8.91 -12.62 -2.42
C PHE A 437 8.85 -12.25 -0.93
N ILE A 438 8.33 -11.07 -0.55
CA ILE A 438 8.15 -10.65 0.85
C ILE A 438 7.06 -11.50 1.54
N GLU A 439 5.98 -11.80 0.83
CA GLU A 439 4.91 -12.71 1.25
C GLU A 439 5.43 -14.10 1.59
N VAL A 440 6.13 -14.73 0.64
CA VAL A 440 6.67 -16.07 0.87
C VAL A 440 7.76 -16.03 1.95
N ALA A 441 8.54 -14.94 2.06
CA ALA A 441 9.49 -14.75 3.16
C ALA A 441 8.80 -14.77 4.54
N GLY A 442 7.66 -14.09 4.70
CA GLY A 442 6.88 -14.12 5.94
C GLY A 442 6.38 -15.53 6.32
N ILE A 443 6.09 -16.37 5.33
CA ILE A 443 5.72 -17.78 5.57
C ILE A 443 6.94 -18.62 5.99
N TYR A 444 8.14 -18.37 5.42
CA TYR A 444 9.36 -19.02 5.89
C TYR A 444 9.79 -18.53 7.29
N GLU A 445 9.58 -17.25 7.59
CA GLU A 445 9.79 -16.66 8.93
C GLU A 445 8.91 -17.32 9.98
N SER A 446 7.60 -17.48 9.73
CA SER A 446 6.70 -18.14 10.67
C SER A 446 6.97 -19.66 10.82
N MET A 447 7.68 -20.28 9.87
CA MET A 447 8.27 -21.62 9.99
C MET A 447 9.61 -21.66 10.74
N ASN A 448 10.17 -20.51 11.15
CA ASN A 448 11.54 -20.34 11.68
C ASN A 448 12.67 -20.67 10.68
N GLU A 449 12.40 -20.67 9.38
CA GLU A 449 13.41 -20.82 8.32
C GLU A 449 14.02 -19.46 7.92
N PHE A 450 14.54 -18.70 8.90
CA PHE A 450 14.97 -17.31 8.74
C PHE A 450 15.99 -17.10 7.60
N GLY A 451 16.92 -18.03 7.40
CA GLY A 451 17.89 -17.97 6.28
C GLY A 451 17.23 -18.06 4.90
N ALA A 452 16.11 -18.77 4.77
CA ALA A 452 15.31 -18.78 3.55
C ALA A 452 14.56 -17.45 3.39
N ALA A 453 13.91 -16.95 4.45
CA ALA A 453 13.23 -15.66 4.46
C ALA A 453 14.17 -14.51 4.03
N ILE A 454 15.34 -14.36 4.66
CA ILE A 454 16.37 -13.38 4.30
C ILE A 454 16.80 -13.50 2.83
N THR A 455 16.89 -14.72 2.30
CA THR A 455 17.26 -14.95 0.88
C THR A 455 16.17 -14.45 -0.07
N LEU A 456 14.89 -14.56 0.30
CA LEU A 456 13.76 -14.05 -0.48
C LEU A 456 13.61 -12.53 -0.34
N LEU A 457 13.79 -11.96 0.85
CA LEU A 457 13.79 -10.50 1.06
C LEU A 457 14.92 -9.81 0.25
N LYS A 458 16.09 -10.44 0.13
CA LYS A 458 17.17 -9.98 -0.78
C LYS A 458 16.81 -10.06 -2.27
N LYS A 459 15.92 -10.98 -2.68
CA LYS A 459 15.36 -10.99 -4.05
C LYS A 459 14.36 -9.85 -4.24
N ALA A 460 13.49 -9.60 -3.24
CA ALA A 460 12.54 -8.49 -3.27
C ALA A 460 13.23 -7.13 -3.43
N LEU A 461 14.22 -6.80 -2.57
CA LEU A 461 14.98 -5.54 -2.68
C LEU A 461 15.62 -5.36 -4.06
N LYS A 462 16.13 -6.45 -4.67
CA LYS A 462 16.75 -6.40 -6.01
C LYS A 462 15.75 -6.13 -7.14
N ILE A 463 14.47 -6.43 -6.95
CA ILE A 463 13.40 -6.29 -7.96
C ILE A 463 12.66 -4.96 -7.81
N LEU A 464 12.43 -4.53 -6.56
CA LEU A 464 11.83 -3.25 -6.20
C LEU A 464 12.76 -2.05 -6.47
N GLY A 465 14.09 -2.26 -6.44
CA GLY A 465 15.06 -1.22 -6.80
C GLY A 465 15.25 -0.17 -5.70
N GLN A 466 15.33 1.10 -6.09
CA GLN A 466 15.52 2.25 -5.17
C GLN A 466 14.71 3.49 -5.57
N ASP A 467 13.59 3.30 -6.30
CA ASP A 467 12.77 4.41 -6.78
C ASP A 467 12.00 5.06 -5.61
N GLU A 468 11.88 6.40 -5.64
CA GLU A 468 11.49 7.21 -4.47
C GLU A 468 10.14 6.79 -3.85
N GLY A 469 9.15 6.47 -4.67
CA GLY A 469 7.82 6.01 -4.23
C GLY A 469 7.83 4.66 -3.49
N GLN A 470 8.91 3.88 -3.56
CA GLN A 470 9.02 2.57 -2.91
C GLN A 470 9.84 2.59 -1.61
N LEU A 471 10.39 3.75 -1.20
CA LEU A 471 11.29 3.86 -0.03
C LEU A 471 10.67 3.32 1.26
N SER A 472 9.36 3.43 1.46
CA SER A 472 8.65 2.87 2.62
C SER A 472 8.67 1.34 2.64
N THR A 473 8.39 0.71 1.49
CA THR A 473 8.44 -0.77 1.34
C THR A 473 9.87 -1.27 1.51
N LEU A 474 10.85 -0.59 0.91
CA LEU A 474 12.27 -0.92 1.03
C LEU A 474 12.74 -0.83 2.49
N ALA A 475 12.34 0.21 3.23
CA ALA A 475 12.66 0.35 4.65
C ALA A 475 12.00 -0.74 5.51
N GLY A 476 10.75 -1.12 5.21
CA GLY A 476 10.07 -2.22 5.88
C GLY A 476 10.79 -3.57 5.68
N VAL A 477 11.25 -3.84 4.44
CA VAL A 477 12.01 -5.06 4.12
C VAL A 477 13.39 -5.07 4.79
N GLU A 478 14.10 -3.94 4.81
CA GLU A 478 15.38 -3.81 5.53
C GLU A 478 15.18 -3.99 7.04
N ALA A 479 14.14 -3.40 7.63
CA ALA A 479 13.82 -3.61 9.04
C ALA A 479 13.51 -5.08 9.34
N GLN A 480 12.68 -5.75 8.53
CA GLN A 480 12.39 -7.19 8.67
C GLN A 480 13.68 -8.02 8.55
N MET A 481 14.56 -7.71 7.60
CA MET A 481 15.85 -8.39 7.46
C MET A 481 16.76 -8.19 8.69
N GLY A 482 16.91 -6.97 9.19
CA GLY A 482 17.73 -6.69 10.37
C GLY A 482 17.20 -7.38 11.63
N VAL A 483 15.89 -7.48 11.75
CA VAL A 483 15.18 -8.21 12.82
C VAL A 483 15.41 -9.73 12.71
N LEU A 484 15.34 -10.30 11.52
CA LEU A 484 15.70 -11.71 11.28
C LEU A 484 17.19 -11.99 11.55
N TYR A 485 18.08 -11.04 11.24
CA TYR A 485 19.50 -11.14 11.59
C TYR A 485 19.74 -11.10 13.11
N TYR A 486 18.96 -10.30 13.86
CA TYR A 486 18.98 -10.31 15.33
C TYR A 486 18.60 -11.69 15.89
N MET A 487 17.54 -12.32 15.36
CA MET A 487 17.11 -13.66 15.77
C MET A 487 18.15 -14.77 15.54
N MET A 488 19.08 -14.57 14.59
CA MET A 488 20.19 -15.49 14.33
C MET A 488 21.45 -15.19 15.15
N GLY A 489 21.48 -14.10 15.94
CA GLY A 489 22.67 -13.62 16.65
C GLY A 489 23.67 -12.83 15.78
N SER A 490 23.29 -12.51 14.54
CA SER A 490 24.08 -11.69 13.59
C SER A 490 23.83 -10.21 13.86
N TYR A 491 24.33 -9.71 15.00
CA TYR A 491 24.00 -8.36 15.47
C TYR A 491 24.61 -7.25 14.61
N ALA A 492 25.76 -7.47 13.97
CA ALA A 492 26.36 -6.51 13.05
C ALA A 492 25.49 -6.32 11.80
N GLU A 493 25.07 -7.40 11.15
CA GLU A 493 24.14 -7.31 10.02
C GLU A 493 22.77 -6.77 10.47
N SER A 494 22.33 -7.11 11.68
CA SER A 494 21.10 -6.56 12.26
C SER A 494 21.13 -5.03 12.33
N TYR A 495 22.21 -4.48 12.91
CA TYR A 495 22.47 -3.04 13.01
C TYR A 495 22.54 -2.37 11.63
N ASP A 496 23.29 -2.92 10.68
CA ASP A 496 23.43 -2.35 9.33
C ASP A 496 22.07 -2.22 8.62
N TYR A 497 21.26 -3.28 8.60
CA TYR A 497 19.94 -3.26 7.95
C TYR A 497 18.93 -2.37 8.71
N LEU A 498 18.92 -2.38 10.04
CA LEU A 498 18.06 -1.50 10.84
C LEU A 498 18.44 -0.03 10.69
N LYS A 499 19.73 0.30 10.62
CA LYS A 499 20.23 1.66 10.41
C LYS A 499 19.95 2.17 9.01
N ALA A 500 19.99 1.29 7.99
CA ALA A 500 19.51 1.59 6.64
C ALA A 500 18.01 1.89 6.60
N ALA A 501 17.19 1.09 7.28
CA ALA A 501 15.74 1.29 7.39
C ALA A 501 15.37 2.60 8.09
N VAL A 502 15.97 2.87 9.27
CA VAL A 502 15.83 4.15 9.99
C VAL A 502 16.20 5.33 9.10
N SER A 503 17.30 5.22 8.34
CA SER A 503 17.75 6.30 7.46
C SER A 503 16.76 6.62 6.34
N LYS A 504 16.09 5.60 5.75
CA LYS A 504 15.01 5.82 4.77
C LYS A 504 13.76 6.40 5.41
N LEU A 505 13.33 5.88 6.56
CA LEU A 505 12.15 6.39 7.27
C LEU A 505 12.31 7.86 7.67
N ARG A 506 13.52 8.32 8.04
CA ARG A 506 13.82 9.74 8.29
C ARG A 506 13.65 10.65 7.07
N VAL A 507 13.69 10.13 5.83
CA VAL A 507 13.49 10.91 4.60
C VAL A 507 12.01 10.99 4.23
N ILE A 508 11.23 9.93 4.50
CA ILE A 508 9.80 9.85 4.18
C ILE A 508 8.93 10.62 5.21
N ALA A 509 9.35 10.62 6.47
CA ALA A 509 8.50 11.00 7.60
C ALA A 509 8.34 12.53 7.78
N GLU A 510 7.37 13.12 7.07
CA GLU A 510 6.77 14.42 7.47
C GLU A 510 6.16 14.32 8.89
N LYS A 511 5.64 13.14 9.26
CA LYS A 511 5.23 12.76 10.62
C LYS A 511 5.88 11.44 11.02
N LYS A 512 6.45 11.38 12.24
CA LYS A 512 7.09 10.17 12.79
C LYS A 512 6.01 9.14 13.18
N SER A 513 5.78 8.16 12.31
CA SER A 513 4.76 7.13 12.51
C SER A 513 5.13 6.14 13.63
N ALA A 514 4.12 5.46 14.17
CA ALA A 514 4.31 4.37 15.13
C ALA A 514 5.39 3.36 14.69
N LEU A 515 5.34 2.91 13.41
CA LEU A 515 6.30 1.98 12.81
C LEU A 515 7.76 2.45 12.98
N PHE A 516 8.04 3.73 12.72
CA PHE A 516 9.38 4.31 12.90
C PHE A 516 9.87 4.17 14.35
N GLY A 517 8.98 4.36 15.33
CA GLY A 517 9.29 4.18 16.75
C GLY A 517 9.75 2.76 17.12
N ILE A 518 9.19 1.70 16.51
CA ILE A 518 9.67 0.32 16.78
C ILE A 518 10.94 0.01 16.00
N VAL A 519 11.07 0.47 14.75
CA VAL A 519 12.32 0.25 13.98
C VAL A 519 13.51 0.93 14.69
N LEU A 520 13.30 2.11 15.30
CA LEU A 520 14.25 2.70 16.25
C LEU A 520 14.49 1.78 17.47
N ASN A 521 13.46 1.33 18.19
CA ASN A 521 13.65 0.42 19.33
C ASN A 521 14.42 -0.88 18.96
N GLN A 522 14.22 -1.44 17.77
CA GLN A 522 14.97 -2.60 17.30
C GLN A 522 16.43 -2.24 17.00
N LEU A 523 16.70 -1.07 16.39
CA LEU A 523 18.07 -0.56 16.23
C LEU A 523 18.75 -0.36 17.59
N GLY A 524 18.05 0.18 18.59
CA GLY A 524 18.56 0.31 19.96
C GLY A 524 18.91 -1.05 20.59
N LEU A 525 18.08 -2.08 20.38
CA LEU A 525 18.39 -3.45 20.82
C LEU A 525 19.62 -4.02 20.13
N ALA A 526 19.79 -3.80 18.82
CA ALA A 526 21.00 -4.18 18.08
C ALA A 526 22.24 -3.44 18.60
N CYS A 527 22.12 -2.13 18.90
CA CYS A 527 23.20 -1.33 19.50
C CYS A 527 23.63 -1.89 20.87
N VAL A 528 22.68 -2.28 21.73
CA VAL A 528 22.98 -2.93 23.02
C VAL A 528 23.73 -4.25 22.86
N GLN A 529 23.40 -5.06 21.85
CA GLN A 529 24.14 -6.31 21.55
C GLN A 529 25.52 -6.07 20.90
N MET A 530 25.86 -4.82 20.59
CA MET A 530 27.17 -4.40 20.06
C MET A 530 27.95 -3.51 21.04
N ASP A 531 27.52 -3.43 22.30
CA ASP A 531 28.07 -2.55 23.35
C ASP A 531 28.06 -1.03 22.99
N LEU A 532 27.24 -0.63 22.01
CA LEU A 532 27.08 0.76 21.54
C LEU A 532 26.08 1.52 22.42
N PHE A 533 26.35 1.60 23.73
CA PHE A 533 25.38 2.09 24.72
C PHE A 533 24.95 3.56 24.52
N ASP A 534 25.84 4.44 24.06
CA ASP A 534 25.49 5.84 23.75
C ASP A 534 24.49 5.93 22.59
N GLU A 535 24.76 5.26 21.45
CA GLU A 535 23.83 5.23 20.30
C GLU A 535 22.53 4.51 20.65
N ALA A 536 22.58 3.47 21.50
CA ALA A 536 21.39 2.82 22.01
C ALA A 536 20.51 3.77 22.82
N ALA A 537 21.10 4.60 23.69
CA ALA A 537 20.37 5.57 24.50
C ALA A 537 19.67 6.61 23.62
N ASP A 538 20.40 7.28 22.72
CA ASP A 538 19.85 8.26 21.76
C ASP A 538 18.67 7.68 20.97
N VAL A 539 18.83 6.46 20.46
CA VAL A 539 17.82 5.78 19.64
C VAL A 539 16.61 5.33 20.46
N PHE A 540 16.79 4.88 21.70
CA PHE A 540 15.66 4.54 22.60
C PHE A 540 14.93 5.79 23.11
N GLU A 541 15.61 6.91 23.35
CA GLU A 541 14.98 8.18 23.69
C GLU A 541 14.12 8.71 22.53
N GLU A 542 14.60 8.62 21.28
CA GLU A 542 13.78 8.96 20.11
C GLU A 542 12.61 7.98 19.93
N ALA A 543 12.83 6.67 20.06
CA ALA A 543 11.77 5.66 19.99
C ALA A 543 10.66 5.91 21.01
N LYS A 544 11.04 6.26 22.25
CA LYS A 544 10.12 6.63 23.34
C LYS A 544 9.29 7.85 22.92
N GLY A 545 9.92 8.94 22.48
CA GLY A 545 9.22 10.16 22.08
C GLY A 545 8.20 9.94 20.95
N VAL A 546 8.52 9.06 19.99
CA VAL A 546 7.59 8.68 18.92
C VAL A 546 6.41 7.87 19.45
N LEU A 547 6.66 6.83 20.25
CA LEU A 547 5.62 5.91 20.72
C LEU A 547 4.75 6.54 21.83
N GLU A 548 5.26 7.52 22.59
CA GLU A 548 4.47 8.35 23.50
C GLU A 548 3.47 9.26 22.78
N VAL A 549 3.82 9.76 21.59
CA VAL A 549 2.89 10.55 20.76
C VAL A 549 1.87 9.67 20.04
N GLU A 550 2.32 8.58 19.40
CA GLU A 550 1.46 7.77 18.53
C GLU A 550 0.55 6.79 19.29
N TYR A 551 0.97 6.31 20.46
CA TYR A 551 0.19 5.36 21.29
C TYR A 551 -0.14 5.84 22.70
N GLY A 552 0.41 6.97 23.13
CA GLY A 552 0.40 7.35 24.54
C GLY A 552 1.41 6.56 25.38
N SER A 553 1.73 7.12 26.55
CA SER A 553 2.74 6.58 27.47
C SER A 553 2.42 5.18 28.03
N HIS A 554 1.12 4.85 28.16
CA HIS A 554 0.65 3.62 28.80
C HIS A 554 0.63 2.38 27.88
N HIS A 555 1.04 2.51 26.61
CA HIS A 555 0.97 1.42 25.64
C HIS A 555 2.10 0.40 25.81
N PRO A 556 1.91 -0.92 25.56
CA PRO A 556 2.96 -1.91 25.72
C PRO A 556 4.25 -1.63 24.94
N ASN A 557 4.14 -1.10 23.71
CA ASN A 557 5.28 -0.61 22.94
C ASN A 557 6.12 0.37 23.77
N THR A 558 5.47 1.43 24.24
CA THR A 558 6.05 2.56 24.94
C THR A 558 6.66 2.17 26.29
N VAL A 559 5.98 1.27 27.01
CA VAL A 559 6.48 0.69 28.27
C VAL A 559 7.69 -0.23 28.01
N ALA A 560 7.71 -0.99 26.91
CA ALA A 560 8.86 -1.82 26.53
C ALA A 560 10.09 -0.98 26.17
N VAL A 561 9.94 0.11 25.40
CA VAL A 561 11.04 1.03 25.08
C VAL A 561 11.60 1.69 26.35
N ASN A 562 10.75 2.14 27.27
CA ASN A 562 11.21 2.64 28.57
C ASN A 562 11.97 1.55 29.37
N SER A 563 11.54 0.29 29.31
CA SER A 563 12.26 -0.85 29.93
C SER A 563 13.65 -1.06 29.34
N ASN A 564 13.78 -0.92 28.02
CA ASN A 564 15.06 -1.07 27.31
C ASN A 564 15.99 0.10 27.64
N LEU A 565 15.49 1.34 27.58
CA LEU A 565 16.23 2.56 27.93
C LEU A 565 16.76 2.52 29.37
N ALA A 566 15.95 2.07 30.34
CA ALA A 566 16.40 1.87 31.72
C ALA A 566 17.53 0.84 31.83
N GLY A 567 17.49 -0.24 31.04
CA GLY A 567 18.57 -1.23 30.96
C GLY A 567 19.85 -0.69 30.31
N THR A 568 19.73 0.18 29.29
CA THR A 568 20.88 0.88 28.69
C THR A 568 21.52 1.84 29.68
N TYR A 569 20.73 2.67 30.36
CA TYR A 569 21.23 3.58 31.40
C TYR A 569 21.91 2.83 32.57
N ASP A 570 21.38 1.67 32.98
CA ASP A 570 22.03 0.80 33.97
C ASP A 570 23.42 0.35 33.51
N ALA A 571 23.55 -0.13 32.26
CA ALA A 571 24.84 -0.49 31.65
C ALA A 571 25.81 0.69 31.52
N MET A 572 25.31 1.92 31.34
CA MET A 572 26.10 3.16 31.35
C MET A 572 26.49 3.65 32.76
N GLY A 573 26.01 3.02 33.83
CA GLY A 573 26.18 3.49 35.22
C GLY A 573 25.30 4.70 35.59
N ARG A 574 24.33 5.07 34.74
CA ARG A 574 23.35 6.16 34.97
C ARG A 574 22.20 5.66 35.85
N TRP A 575 22.53 5.13 37.03
CA TRP A 575 21.59 4.41 37.90
C TRP A 575 20.41 5.26 38.38
N GLU A 576 20.58 6.59 38.53
CA GLU A 576 19.48 7.48 38.94
C GLU A 576 18.41 7.55 37.84
N ASP A 577 18.80 7.85 36.60
CA ASP A 577 17.92 7.90 35.43
C ASP A 577 17.27 6.52 35.16
N ALA A 578 18.07 5.44 35.24
CA ALA A 578 17.59 4.07 35.11
C ALA A 578 16.53 3.74 36.18
N SER A 579 16.75 4.17 37.44
CA SER A 579 15.80 3.95 38.53
C SER A 579 14.47 4.68 38.31
N GLU A 580 14.49 5.94 37.83
CA GLU A 580 13.27 6.72 37.60
C GLU A 580 12.40 6.12 36.49
N ILE A 581 13.02 5.75 35.36
CA ILE A 581 12.31 5.12 34.24
C ILE A 581 11.75 3.74 34.66
N LEU A 582 12.49 2.97 35.47
CA LEU A 582 12.02 1.67 35.94
C LEU A 582 10.93 1.78 37.03
N GLU A 583 10.95 2.82 37.88
CA GLU A 583 9.85 3.19 38.78
C GLU A 583 8.55 3.55 38.02
N TYR A 584 8.66 3.98 36.76
CA TYR A 584 7.52 4.12 35.85
C TYR A 584 7.09 2.76 35.25
N VAL A 585 8.01 1.98 34.68
CA VAL A 585 7.70 0.69 34.04
C VAL A 585 7.04 -0.30 35.00
N VAL A 586 7.58 -0.47 36.21
CA VAL A 586 7.02 -1.38 37.23
C VAL A 586 5.59 -1.01 37.60
N ARG A 587 5.28 0.30 37.67
CA ARG A 587 3.94 0.82 37.93
C ARG A 587 2.97 0.43 36.81
N MET A 588 3.34 0.72 35.56
CA MET A 588 2.47 0.42 34.41
C MET A 588 2.22 -1.08 34.24
N ARG A 589 3.21 -1.93 34.53
CA ARG A 589 3.00 -3.39 34.53
C ARG A 589 2.18 -3.86 35.73
N LYS A 590 2.40 -3.34 36.96
CA LYS A 590 1.60 -3.68 38.16
C LYS A 590 0.11 -3.33 37.98
N GLU A 591 -0.18 -2.19 37.34
CA GLU A 591 -1.55 -1.77 37.01
C GLU A 591 -2.22 -2.66 35.94
N LYS A 592 -1.47 -3.06 34.90
CA LYS A 592 -2.02 -3.76 33.73
C LYS A 592 -2.06 -5.30 33.85
N LEU A 593 -1.09 -5.88 34.54
CA LEU A 593 -0.91 -7.34 34.68
C LEU A 593 -1.22 -7.85 36.10
N GLY A 594 -1.35 -6.94 37.08
CA GLY A 594 -1.53 -7.29 38.49
C GLY A 594 -0.22 -7.65 39.20
N THR A 595 -0.30 -7.80 40.52
CA THR A 595 0.85 -8.01 41.41
C THR A 595 1.52 -9.37 41.30
N ALA A 596 0.83 -10.38 40.75
CA ALA A 596 1.29 -11.76 40.65
C ALA A 596 1.84 -12.14 39.26
N SER A 597 2.17 -11.15 38.42
CA SER A 597 2.81 -11.36 37.12
C SER A 597 4.33 -11.43 37.29
N SER A 598 4.97 -12.47 36.71
CA SER A 598 6.44 -12.56 36.70
C SER A 598 7.08 -11.33 36.04
N GLU A 599 6.47 -10.80 34.98
CA GLU A 599 6.93 -9.58 34.29
C GLU A 599 6.92 -8.32 35.16
N VAL A 600 6.21 -8.35 36.30
CA VAL A 600 6.20 -7.27 37.31
C VAL A 600 7.27 -7.53 38.36
N ASP A 601 7.40 -8.77 38.84
CA ASP A 601 8.41 -9.14 39.84
C ASP A 601 9.85 -9.11 39.30
N ASP A 602 10.06 -9.41 38.02
CA ASP A 602 11.37 -9.30 37.35
C ASP A 602 11.85 -7.83 37.32
N GLU A 603 11.04 -6.91 36.80
CA GLU A 603 11.38 -5.48 36.74
C GLU A 603 11.46 -4.85 38.13
N ARG A 604 10.59 -5.26 39.06
CA ARG A 604 10.66 -4.88 40.48
C ARG A 604 11.96 -5.34 41.12
N THR A 605 12.47 -6.51 40.76
CA THR A 605 13.74 -7.04 41.27
C THR A 605 14.93 -6.29 40.67
N ARG A 606 14.91 -6.00 39.37
CA ARG A 606 15.88 -5.09 38.73
C ARG A 606 15.88 -3.71 39.39
N LEU A 607 14.71 -3.16 39.69
CA LEU A 607 14.56 -1.87 40.38
C LEU A 607 15.13 -1.88 41.81
N ARG A 608 14.90 -2.94 42.60
CA ARG A 608 15.52 -3.09 43.92
C ARG A 608 17.05 -3.08 43.85
N GLN A 609 17.63 -3.70 42.81
CA GLN A 609 19.09 -3.74 42.62
C GLN A 609 19.62 -2.36 42.18
N LEU A 610 19.00 -1.71 41.19
CA LEU A 610 19.34 -0.35 40.76
C LEU A 610 19.32 0.68 41.90
N LEU A 611 18.31 0.63 42.78
CA LEU A 611 18.20 1.54 43.93
C LEU A 611 19.32 1.34 44.96
N LYS A 612 19.73 0.08 45.17
CA LYS A 612 20.86 -0.27 46.05
C LYS A 612 22.18 0.21 45.47
N ASP A 613 22.39 0.03 44.17
CA ASP A 613 23.66 0.39 43.52
C ASP A 613 23.79 1.92 43.34
N ALA A 614 22.67 2.63 43.15
CA ALA A 614 22.57 4.09 43.29
C ALA A 614 22.76 4.62 44.72
N GLY A 615 23.00 3.75 45.73
CA GLY A 615 23.16 4.13 47.14
C GLY A 615 21.90 4.71 47.79
N ARG A 616 20.73 4.58 47.16
CA ARG A 616 19.46 5.18 47.60
C ARG A 616 18.78 4.27 48.62
N ASP A 617 19.19 4.41 49.88
CA ASP A 617 18.63 3.64 51.01
C ASP A 617 17.09 3.78 51.12
N LEU A 618 16.41 2.64 51.21
CA LEU A 618 14.94 2.56 51.14
C LEU A 618 14.24 3.21 52.35
N SER A 619 14.98 3.52 53.41
CA SER A 619 14.49 4.23 54.59
C SER A 619 13.81 5.56 54.26
N ASN A 620 14.44 6.40 53.43
CA ASN A 620 14.07 7.81 53.23
C ASN A 620 13.14 8.11 52.03
N LYS A 621 12.83 7.13 51.18
CA LYS A 621 11.97 7.36 49.99
C LYS A 621 10.46 7.38 50.29
N ASP A 622 9.71 7.94 49.35
CA ASP A 622 8.26 8.11 49.38
C ASP A 622 7.46 6.81 49.63
N MET A 623 6.27 6.97 50.22
CA MET A 623 5.35 5.87 50.49
C MET A 623 4.85 5.17 49.20
N SER A 624 4.77 5.89 48.09
CA SER A 624 4.39 5.35 46.78
C SER A 624 5.37 4.29 46.29
N LEU A 625 6.68 4.54 46.38
CA LEU A 625 7.69 3.57 45.98
C LEU A 625 7.73 2.36 46.92
N LYS A 626 7.58 2.58 48.23
CA LYS A 626 7.48 1.49 49.21
C LYS A 626 6.31 0.55 48.85
N PHE A 627 5.17 1.10 48.43
CA PHE A 627 4.01 0.34 47.94
C PHE A 627 4.17 -0.26 46.52
N LEU A 628 5.15 0.21 45.74
CA LEU A 628 5.53 -0.39 44.46
C LEU A 628 6.39 -1.65 44.67
N LEU A 629 7.34 -1.56 45.62
CA LEU A 629 8.36 -2.57 45.90
C LEU A 629 7.94 -3.64 46.92
N HIS A 630 6.89 -3.37 47.71
CA HIS A 630 6.23 -4.34 48.58
C HIS A 630 4.83 -4.69 48.06
N ASP A 631 4.47 -5.95 48.25
CA ASP A 631 3.12 -6.45 48.54
C ASP A 631 3.27 -7.45 49.72
#